data_AF-A0A7C2AJ01-F1
#
_entry.id   AF-A0A7C2AJ01-F1
#
_cell.length_a   1.000
_cell.length_b   1.000
_cell.length_c   1.000
_cell.angle_alpha   90.00
_cell.angle_beta   90.00
_cell.angle_gamma   90.00
#
_symmetry.space_group_name_H-M   'P 1'
#
loop_
_entity.id
_entity.type
_entity.pdbx_description
1 polymer ?
#
loop_
_entity_poly.entity_id
_entity_poly.type
_entity_poly.pdbx_seq_one_letter_code
_entity_poly.pdbx_strand_id
1 'polypeptide(L)'
;MIHRLAPCVLAACALATAAHSQTTWYVNDDTCPATGSGTLADPFCDVQVAMNAAAPGDTILVYGGNYGALDYLGKDVVVKSLQGSAVTALGPVRFVSAEGSGAVLDGFEVQLPTPMGHALECMGSSPVITNCLFRNIFASSVGPAIYISSGGTPRFVRNVIKNNIQLPDQGRGGAVYVEGSSPEFDGNLFLNNDVFADFGGGYGGAIYITASSPVVLRNNLFSANSCSDESLNKGGAIYAIGSTLTLEGNTFTGNLAADGQSILGQPGTPGRGGAMYLQSCTTDAVNQILWADIATEGQELYIQGGSFTVSYSDVEGGQAGVGGTGTLTWSLGMVDVFPLIQGPEFHLSPNSPLVDQGLPTTNSLAGQTDGDVDPRVLDGDGDGIPVSDMGWDEFNRTTLGVAGTGTLGTQLTYTTDGAVGQGYVLLGSTGTGFFQHKKFGAILIDLSFAPQLGSGLVPGVDIATVPLDPTLVGLTVYAQALAFDATAGSFSRRVATTLR
;
A
#
# COMPACT_ATOMS: atom_id res chain seq x y z
N MET A 1 -60.22 61.86 -7.02
CA MET A 1 -60.28 60.41 -7.29
C MET A 1 -60.20 60.17 -8.79
N ILE A 2 -59.00 60.30 -9.36
CA ILE A 2 -58.64 59.96 -10.75
C ILE A 2 -57.12 59.69 -10.78
N HIS A 3 -56.74 58.52 -11.33
CA HIS A 3 -55.45 58.06 -11.90
C HIS A 3 -54.16 58.12 -11.05
N ARG A 4 -53.22 57.16 -11.09
CA ARG A 4 -52.60 56.48 -12.24
C ARG A 4 -51.99 55.12 -11.84
N LEU A 5 -52.11 54.16 -12.74
CA LEU A 5 -51.30 52.94 -12.85
C LEU A 5 -49.92 53.30 -13.40
N ALA A 6 -48.87 52.64 -12.91
CA ALA A 6 -47.57 52.51 -13.58
C ALA A 6 -47.17 51.02 -13.55
N PRO A 7 -46.74 50.43 -14.67
CA PRO A 7 -46.33 49.03 -14.71
C PRO A 7 -44.89 48.88 -14.19
N CYS A 8 -44.72 48.01 -13.19
CA CYS A 8 -43.40 47.60 -12.73
C CYS A 8 -42.76 46.72 -13.80
N VAL A 9 -41.52 47.07 -14.15
CA VAL A 9 -40.71 46.46 -15.19
C VAL A 9 -40.48 44.98 -14.89
N LEU A 10 -40.75 44.14 -15.90
CA LEU A 10 -40.31 42.75 -15.96
C LEU A 10 -38.78 42.72 -15.89
N ALA A 11 -38.21 42.45 -14.73
CA ALA A 11 -36.83 41.98 -14.64
C ALA A 11 -36.85 40.50 -15.03
N ALA A 12 -36.48 40.20 -16.28
CA ALA A 12 -36.10 38.86 -16.68
C ALA A 12 -34.87 38.48 -15.85
N CYS A 13 -35.11 37.81 -14.73
CA CYS A 13 -34.09 37.07 -14.02
C CYS A 13 -33.79 35.87 -14.94
N ALA A 14 -32.74 36.02 -15.76
CA ALA A 14 -32.13 34.88 -16.41
C ALA A 14 -31.71 33.93 -15.29
N LEU A 15 -32.49 32.87 -15.09
CA LEU A 15 -32.00 31.64 -14.51
C LEU A 15 -30.86 31.21 -15.43
N ALA A 16 -29.65 31.63 -15.11
CA ALA A 16 -28.47 30.89 -15.49
C ALA A 16 -28.68 29.52 -14.85
N THR A 17 -29.16 28.57 -15.65
CA THR A 17 -28.91 27.17 -15.38
C THR A 17 -27.40 27.07 -15.28
N ALA A 18 -26.88 26.98 -14.06
CA ALA A 18 -25.56 26.43 -13.87
C ALA A 18 -25.66 25.02 -14.46
N ALA A 19 -25.21 24.86 -15.71
CA ALA A 19 -24.91 23.55 -16.24
C ALA A 19 -23.96 22.95 -15.21
N HIS A 20 -24.44 21.96 -14.47
CA HIS A 20 -23.60 21.25 -13.53
C HIS A 20 -22.47 20.67 -14.37
N SER A 21 -21.26 21.22 -14.24
CA SER A 21 -20.10 20.64 -14.91
C SER A 21 -20.04 19.21 -14.42
N GLN A 22 -19.97 18.27 -15.36
CA GLN A 22 -19.85 16.86 -15.04
C GLN A 22 -18.52 16.67 -14.29
N THR A 23 -18.59 16.26 -13.03
CA THR A 23 -17.40 16.02 -12.18
C THR A 23 -17.05 14.54 -12.06
N THR A 24 -17.87 13.67 -12.66
CA THR A 24 -17.67 12.23 -12.68
C THR A 24 -17.78 11.70 -14.11
N TRP A 25 -16.77 10.97 -14.55
CA TRP A 25 -16.64 10.43 -15.88
C TRP A 25 -16.60 8.90 -15.82
N TYR A 26 -17.23 8.23 -16.76
CA TYR A 26 -17.30 6.77 -16.84
C TYR A 26 -16.56 6.29 -18.08
N VAL A 27 -15.75 5.24 -17.91
CA VAL A 27 -14.99 4.59 -18.99
C VAL A 27 -15.33 3.10 -19.02
N ASN A 28 -15.74 2.59 -20.19
CA ASN A 28 -16.08 1.19 -20.42
C ASN A 28 -15.83 0.84 -21.89
N ASP A 29 -14.79 0.04 -22.17
CA ASP A 29 -14.40 -0.42 -23.51
C ASP A 29 -15.36 -1.42 -24.14
N ASP A 30 -16.23 -2.08 -23.35
CA ASP A 30 -17.22 -3.04 -23.85
C ASP A 30 -18.53 -2.37 -24.31
N THR A 31 -18.96 -1.29 -23.65
CA THR A 31 -20.29 -0.68 -23.87
C THR A 31 -20.26 0.74 -24.43
N CYS A 32 -19.08 1.27 -24.77
CA CYS A 32 -18.95 2.63 -25.29
C CYS A 32 -19.35 2.75 -26.79
N PRO A 33 -19.98 3.85 -27.22
CA PRO A 33 -20.32 4.07 -28.63
C PRO A 33 -19.20 4.78 -29.40
N ALA A 34 -17.96 4.30 -29.26
CA ALA A 34 -16.71 4.87 -29.81
C ALA A 34 -16.21 6.15 -29.12
N THR A 35 -16.88 7.30 -29.24
CA THR A 35 -16.40 8.53 -28.58
C THR A 35 -16.99 8.75 -27.21
N GLY A 36 -18.28 8.44 -27.01
CA GLY A 36 -18.99 8.67 -25.74
C GLY A 36 -19.03 10.13 -25.27
N SER A 37 -19.90 10.42 -24.30
CA SER A 37 -19.92 11.69 -23.55
C SER A 37 -19.29 11.55 -22.16
N GLY A 38 -18.92 10.34 -21.76
CA GLY A 38 -18.37 10.01 -20.45
C GLY A 38 -19.42 9.94 -19.35
N THR A 39 -20.71 10.00 -19.66
CA THR A 39 -21.78 9.79 -18.67
C THR A 39 -21.98 8.30 -18.40
N LEU A 40 -22.68 7.94 -17.32
CA LEU A 40 -22.93 6.53 -16.99
C LEU A 40 -23.68 5.79 -18.13
N ALA A 41 -24.59 6.48 -18.82
CA ALA A 41 -25.36 5.91 -19.93
C ALA A 41 -24.61 5.93 -21.27
N ASP A 42 -23.52 6.68 -21.36
CA ASP A 42 -22.75 6.93 -22.58
C ASP A 42 -21.25 7.11 -22.25
N PRO A 43 -20.56 6.04 -21.79
CA PRO A 43 -19.20 6.11 -21.28
C PRO A 43 -18.16 6.31 -22.38
N PHE A 44 -16.98 6.81 -22.01
CA PHE A 44 -15.81 6.84 -22.87
C PHE A 44 -15.27 5.41 -23.11
N CYS A 45 -14.58 5.18 -24.24
CA CYS A 45 -13.90 3.90 -24.51
C CYS A 45 -12.49 3.80 -23.92
N ASP A 46 -11.86 4.94 -23.62
CA ASP A 46 -10.45 5.00 -23.24
C ASP A 46 -10.22 6.00 -22.10
N VAL A 47 -9.31 5.65 -21.19
CA VAL A 47 -9.04 6.42 -19.98
C VAL A 47 -8.33 7.73 -20.29
N GLN A 48 -7.45 7.80 -21.29
CA GLN A 48 -6.80 9.04 -21.69
C GLN A 48 -7.81 10.03 -22.29
N VAL A 49 -8.81 9.54 -23.03
CA VAL A 49 -9.90 10.39 -23.54
C VAL A 49 -10.67 11.04 -22.38
N ALA A 50 -10.98 10.26 -21.33
CA ALA A 50 -11.60 10.79 -20.12
C ALA A 50 -10.69 11.78 -19.39
N MET A 51 -9.38 11.47 -19.26
CA MET A 51 -8.38 12.37 -18.67
C MET A 51 -8.27 13.71 -19.42
N ASN A 52 -8.37 13.69 -20.75
CA ASN A 52 -8.36 14.91 -21.56
C ASN A 52 -9.59 15.78 -21.28
N ALA A 53 -10.77 15.18 -21.10
CA ALA A 53 -12.03 15.86 -20.81
C ALA A 53 -12.15 16.37 -19.36
N ALA A 54 -11.59 15.63 -18.40
CA ALA A 54 -11.69 15.93 -16.98
C ALA A 54 -10.98 17.24 -16.58
N ALA A 55 -11.55 17.95 -15.61
CA ALA A 55 -10.92 19.06 -14.91
C ALA A 55 -10.24 18.58 -13.60
N PRO A 56 -9.24 19.30 -13.06
CA PRO A 56 -8.72 19.02 -11.73
C PRO A 56 -9.85 18.99 -10.68
N GLY A 57 -9.85 17.96 -9.83
CA GLY A 57 -10.89 17.65 -8.86
C GLY A 57 -11.94 16.65 -9.33
N ASP A 58 -11.96 16.30 -10.61
CA ASP A 58 -12.90 15.32 -11.15
C ASP A 58 -12.50 13.87 -10.79
N THR A 59 -13.45 12.95 -10.96
CA THR A 59 -13.25 11.51 -10.82
C THR A 59 -13.57 10.78 -12.12
N ILE A 60 -12.71 9.85 -12.52
CA ILE A 60 -12.88 8.93 -13.64
C ILE A 60 -13.06 7.52 -13.06
N LEU A 61 -14.24 6.93 -13.29
CA LEU A 61 -14.61 5.58 -12.88
C LEU A 61 -14.48 4.63 -14.08
N VAL A 62 -13.65 3.61 -13.95
CA VAL A 62 -13.27 2.72 -15.05
C VAL A 62 -13.77 1.30 -14.78
N TYR A 63 -14.51 0.73 -15.74
CA TYR A 63 -14.97 -0.66 -15.67
C TYR A 63 -13.81 -1.65 -15.89
N GLY A 64 -14.06 -2.94 -15.68
CA GLY A 64 -13.12 -4.01 -16.09
C GLY A 64 -12.83 -3.91 -17.58
N GLY A 65 -11.56 -4.04 -17.96
CA GLY A 65 -11.10 -3.79 -19.32
C GLY A 65 -9.59 -3.64 -19.41
N ASN A 66 -9.08 -3.49 -20.64
CA ASN A 66 -7.65 -3.28 -20.89
C ASN A 66 -7.43 -1.99 -21.69
N TYR A 67 -6.90 -0.99 -21.02
CA TYR A 67 -6.81 0.37 -21.53
C TYR A 67 -5.38 0.76 -21.91
N GLY A 68 -5.24 1.81 -22.71
CA GLY A 68 -3.95 2.33 -23.15
C GLY A 68 -3.10 2.94 -22.03
N ALA A 69 -2.01 3.60 -22.45
CA ALA A 69 -1.18 4.40 -21.55
C ALA A 69 -1.95 5.60 -21.00
N LEU A 70 -1.57 6.06 -19.81
CA LEU A 70 -2.21 7.18 -19.11
C LEU A 70 -1.17 8.23 -18.69
N ASP A 71 -1.33 9.45 -19.17
CA ASP A 71 -0.63 10.64 -18.71
C ASP A 71 -1.65 11.55 -18.01
N TYR A 72 -1.35 11.94 -16.77
CA TYR A 72 -2.23 12.79 -15.96
C TYR A 72 -2.20 14.27 -16.39
N LEU A 73 -1.24 14.69 -17.22
CA LEU A 73 -1.17 16.03 -17.79
C LEU A 73 -1.16 17.15 -16.73
N GLY A 74 -0.62 16.89 -15.54
CA GLY A 74 -0.58 17.86 -14.44
C GLY A 74 -1.94 18.08 -13.76
N LYS A 75 -2.92 17.19 -13.98
CA LYS A 75 -4.25 17.28 -13.39
C LYS A 75 -4.37 16.44 -12.13
N ASP A 76 -4.90 17.06 -11.08
CA ASP A 76 -5.31 16.38 -9.85
C ASP A 76 -6.68 15.70 -10.06
N VAL A 77 -6.68 14.57 -10.75
CA VAL A 77 -7.88 13.77 -11.05
C VAL A 77 -7.80 12.43 -10.34
N VAL A 78 -8.92 11.94 -9.84
CA VAL A 78 -9.01 10.57 -9.32
C VAL A 78 -9.35 9.62 -10.46
N VAL A 79 -8.50 8.65 -10.75
CA VAL A 79 -8.78 7.56 -11.70
C VAL A 79 -8.90 6.27 -10.92
N LYS A 80 -10.08 5.66 -10.94
CA LYS A 80 -10.43 4.53 -10.08
C LYS A 80 -11.06 3.39 -10.86
N SER A 81 -10.53 2.19 -10.70
CA SER A 81 -11.19 0.97 -11.16
C SER A 81 -12.42 0.67 -10.30
N LEU A 82 -13.52 0.31 -10.96
CA LEU A 82 -14.72 -0.20 -10.33
C LEU A 82 -14.59 -1.69 -9.96
N GLN A 83 -13.63 -2.44 -10.50
CA GLN A 83 -13.57 -3.90 -10.32
C GLN A 83 -12.19 -4.40 -9.83
N GLY A 84 -11.27 -3.49 -9.58
CA GLY A 84 -9.94 -3.77 -9.03
C GLY A 84 -8.95 -4.27 -10.08
N SER A 85 -7.70 -4.39 -9.63
CA SER A 85 -6.55 -4.66 -10.49
C SER A 85 -6.54 -6.05 -11.11
N ALA A 86 -7.37 -6.98 -10.61
CA ALA A 86 -7.50 -8.31 -11.17
C ALA A 86 -8.16 -8.35 -12.56
N VAL A 87 -8.95 -7.32 -12.91
CA VAL A 87 -9.72 -7.27 -14.16
C VAL A 87 -9.68 -5.91 -14.87
N THR A 88 -9.03 -4.89 -14.28
CA THR A 88 -8.83 -3.59 -14.92
C THR A 88 -7.34 -3.31 -15.07
N ALA A 89 -6.89 -3.22 -16.31
CA ALA A 89 -5.49 -2.99 -16.64
C ALA A 89 -5.28 -1.68 -17.41
N LEU A 90 -4.14 -1.03 -17.16
CA LEU A 90 -3.63 0.11 -17.91
C LEU A 90 -2.27 -0.23 -18.51
N GLY A 91 -1.96 0.40 -19.64
CA GLY A 91 -0.59 0.54 -20.08
C GLY A 91 0.24 1.45 -19.15
N PRO A 92 1.40 1.92 -19.62
CA PRO A 92 2.28 2.76 -18.81
C PRO A 92 1.59 4.02 -18.26
N VAL A 93 1.88 4.37 -17.01
CA VAL A 93 1.32 5.54 -16.33
C VAL A 93 2.39 6.61 -16.07
N ARG A 94 2.05 7.87 -16.29
CA ARG A 94 2.98 9.00 -16.13
C ARG A 94 2.40 10.11 -15.26
N PHE A 95 3.22 10.51 -14.29
CA PHE A 95 3.05 11.69 -13.45
C PHE A 95 4.30 12.56 -13.60
N VAL A 96 4.34 13.38 -14.65
CA VAL A 96 5.54 14.10 -15.08
C VAL A 96 5.31 15.60 -15.30
N SER A 97 4.15 16.10 -14.88
CA SER A 97 3.71 17.47 -15.12
C SER A 97 3.27 18.19 -13.83
N ALA A 98 3.93 17.88 -12.72
CA ALA A 98 3.69 18.46 -11.39
C ALA A 98 2.32 18.13 -10.78
N GLU A 99 1.82 16.91 -11.02
CA GLU A 99 0.64 16.36 -10.37
C GLU A 99 0.80 16.36 -8.84
N GLY A 100 -0.23 16.79 -8.12
CA GLY A 100 -0.28 16.81 -6.67
C GLY A 100 -0.93 15.54 -6.09
N SER A 101 -1.20 15.58 -4.78
CA SER A 101 -1.82 14.45 -4.07
C SER A 101 -3.30 14.22 -4.41
N GLY A 102 -3.92 15.14 -5.15
CA GLY A 102 -5.25 14.96 -5.73
C GLY A 102 -5.23 14.10 -7.00
N ALA A 103 -4.07 13.88 -7.62
CA ALA A 103 -3.89 12.89 -8.66
C ALA A 103 -3.81 11.49 -8.03
N VAL A 104 -4.87 10.70 -8.20
CA VAL A 104 -4.99 9.38 -7.57
C VAL A 104 -5.16 8.31 -8.64
N LEU A 105 -4.39 7.23 -8.54
CA LEU A 105 -4.59 6.00 -9.30
C LEU A 105 -5.01 4.89 -8.32
N ASP A 106 -6.22 4.37 -8.45
CA ASP A 106 -6.80 3.40 -7.52
C ASP A 106 -7.26 2.11 -8.23
N GLY A 107 -6.62 0.98 -7.92
CA GLY A 107 -7.15 -0.33 -8.25
C GLY A 107 -6.85 -0.84 -9.66
N PHE A 108 -5.70 -0.51 -10.25
CA PHE A 108 -5.33 -0.97 -11.60
C PHE A 108 -4.15 -1.95 -11.58
N GLU A 109 -4.17 -2.94 -12.48
CA GLU A 109 -2.91 -3.55 -12.92
C GLU A 109 -2.22 -2.60 -13.90
N VAL A 110 -0.98 -2.21 -13.62
CA VAL A 110 -0.20 -1.35 -14.50
C VAL A 110 0.82 -2.20 -15.23
N GLN A 111 0.73 -2.20 -16.56
CA GLN A 111 1.48 -3.10 -17.43
C GLN A 111 2.50 -2.34 -18.25
N LEU A 112 3.61 -3.02 -18.55
CA LEU A 112 4.61 -2.55 -19.49
C LEU A 112 4.67 -3.55 -20.67
N PRO A 113 3.97 -3.29 -21.78
CA PRO A 113 3.85 -4.25 -22.89
C PRO A 113 5.13 -4.41 -23.72
N THR A 114 6.10 -3.48 -23.59
CA THR A 114 7.41 -3.55 -24.24
C THR A 114 8.51 -3.45 -23.18
N PRO A 115 9.66 -4.12 -23.30
CA PRO A 115 10.70 -4.10 -22.26
C PRO A 115 11.45 -2.76 -22.13
N MET A 116 10.94 -1.70 -22.76
CA MET A 116 11.51 -0.36 -22.80
C MET A 116 10.64 0.61 -22.02
N GLY A 117 11.24 1.34 -21.07
CA GLY A 117 10.57 2.33 -20.24
C GLY A 117 10.23 1.78 -18.85
N HIS A 118 9.26 2.43 -18.22
CA HIS A 118 8.75 2.09 -16.90
C HIS A 118 7.24 1.83 -16.99
N ALA A 119 6.73 0.91 -16.19
CA ALA A 119 5.28 0.78 -16.03
C ALA A 119 4.70 2.04 -15.37
N LEU A 120 5.46 2.66 -14.45
CA LEU A 120 5.11 3.95 -13.87
C LEU A 120 6.32 4.88 -13.81
N GLU A 121 6.15 6.09 -14.33
CA GLU A 121 7.14 7.17 -14.27
C GLU A 121 6.56 8.34 -13.45
N CYS A 122 7.24 8.70 -12.37
CA CYS A 122 6.87 9.82 -11.49
C CYS A 122 8.05 10.79 -11.36
N MET A 123 7.94 11.97 -11.97
CA MET A 123 9.01 12.96 -12.02
C MET A 123 8.53 14.31 -11.50
N GLY A 124 9.02 14.73 -10.33
CA GLY A 124 8.67 16.02 -9.74
C GLY A 124 7.20 16.16 -9.35
N SER A 125 6.50 15.02 -9.19
CA SER A 125 5.07 14.95 -8.88
C SER A 125 4.85 14.19 -7.56
N SER A 126 3.69 14.42 -6.95
CA SER A 126 3.29 13.85 -5.64
C SER A 126 1.93 13.13 -5.67
N PRO A 127 1.67 12.22 -6.63
CA PRO A 127 0.42 11.47 -6.73
C PRO A 127 0.23 10.45 -5.59
N VAL A 128 -0.99 9.92 -5.48
CA VAL A 128 -1.31 8.75 -4.66
C VAL A 128 -1.59 7.55 -5.56
N ILE A 129 -0.78 6.50 -5.43
CA ILE A 129 -0.94 5.23 -6.12
C ILE A 129 -1.42 4.21 -5.09
N THR A 130 -2.64 3.70 -5.24
CA THR A 130 -3.24 2.82 -4.24
C THR A 130 -3.91 1.59 -4.85
N ASN A 131 -3.84 0.46 -4.13
CA ASN A 131 -4.47 -0.81 -4.53
C ASN A 131 -4.06 -1.29 -5.95
N CYS A 132 -2.92 -0.83 -6.46
CA CYS A 132 -2.43 -1.17 -7.79
C CYS A 132 -1.56 -2.43 -7.77
N LEU A 133 -1.48 -3.09 -8.92
CA LEU A 133 -0.69 -4.29 -9.14
C LEU A 133 0.39 -4.01 -10.20
N PHE A 134 1.65 -4.17 -9.82
CA PHE A 134 2.82 -4.12 -10.71
C PHE A 134 3.44 -5.51 -10.73
N ARG A 135 3.25 -6.26 -11.81
CA ARG A 135 3.77 -7.63 -11.88
C ARG A 135 4.38 -8.03 -13.20
N ASN A 136 5.36 -8.92 -13.14
CA ASN A 136 5.99 -9.54 -14.31
C ASN A 136 6.50 -8.49 -15.30
N ILE A 137 7.05 -7.38 -14.80
CA ILE A 137 7.66 -6.34 -15.62
C ILE A 137 9.14 -6.66 -15.76
N PHE A 138 9.59 -6.82 -17.01
CA PHE A 138 10.97 -7.14 -17.37
C PHE A 138 11.58 -5.93 -18.09
N ALA A 139 12.31 -5.08 -17.37
CA ALA A 139 12.82 -3.83 -17.93
C ALA A 139 14.29 -3.99 -18.34
N SER A 140 14.60 -3.81 -19.63
CA SER A 140 15.92 -4.14 -20.19
C SER A 140 16.87 -2.98 -20.36
N SER A 141 16.43 -1.71 -20.33
CA SER A 141 17.33 -0.60 -20.65
C SER A 141 17.02 0.76 -20.02
N VAL A 142 15.87 0.94 -19.36
CA VAL A 142 15.43 2.28 -18.90
C VAL A 142 15.35 2.37 -17.36
N GLY A 143 15.51 1.26 -16.65
CA GLY A 143 15.34 1.16 -15.19
C GLY A 143 14.06 0.41 -14.83
N PRO A 144 13.75 0.23 -13.55
CA PRO A 144 12.81 -0.80 -13.10
C PRO A 144 11.34 -0.46 -13.40
N ALA A 145 10.43 -1.33 -12.93
CA ALA A 145 8.98 -1.16 -13.10
C ALA A 145 8.48 0.24 -12.74
N ILE A 146 8.98 0.80 -11.63
CA ILE A 146 8.58 2.09 -11.09
C ILE A 146 9.81 3.00 -10.98
N TYR A 147 9.74 4.17 -11.61
CA TYR A 147 10.79 5.19 -11.56
C TYR A 147 10.30 6.47 -10.91
N ILE A 148 11.00 6.91 -9.87
CA ILE A 148 10.64 8.08 -9.06
C ILE A 148 11.84 9.03 -9.01
N SER A 149 11.69 10.24 -9.54
CA SER A 149 12.78 11.21 -9.54
C SER A 149 12.34 12.68 -9.41
N SER A 150 13.33 13.56 -9.33
CA SER A 150 13.15 15.01 -9.54
C SER A 150 12.34 15.75 -8.46
N GLY A 151 12.41 15.29 -7.20
CA GLY A 151 11.94 16.05 -6.03
C GLY A 151 10.47 15.83 -5.65
N GLY A 152 9.79 14.86 -6.27
CA GLY A 152 8.41 14.52 -5.96
C GLY A 152 8.25 13.81 -4.60
N THR A 153 7.02 13.80 -4.06
CA THR A 153 6.66 13.10 -2.82
C THR A 153 5.47 12.13 -3.04
N PRO A 154 5.56 11.19 -3.99
CA PRO A 154 4.46 10.27 -4.26
C PRO A 154 4.20 9.33 -3.09
N ARG A 155 2.95 8.91 -2.92
CA ARG A 155 2.54 7.93 -1.90
C ARG A 155 2.06 6.65 -2.57
N PHE A 156 2.66 5.53 -2.19
CA PHE A 156 2.28 4.19 -2.62
C PHE A 156 1.61 3.50 -1.45
N VAL A 157 0.32 3.18 -1.58
CA VAL A 157 -0.49 2.63 -0.50
C VAL A 157 -1.11 1.31 -0.91
N ARG A 158 -0.85 0.22 -0.18
CA ARG A 158 -1.49 -1.09 -0.42
C ARG A 158 -1.34 -1.60 -1.86
N ASN A 159 -0.18 -1.38 -2.47
CA ASN A 159 0.13 -1.92 -3.78
C ASN A 159 0.79 -3.29 -3.66
N VAL A 160 0.62 -4.11 -4.70
CA VAL A 160 1.33 -5.37 -4.84
C VAL A 160 2.35 -5.23 -5.96
N ILE A 161 3.63 -5.30 -5.61
CA ILE A 161 4.77 -5.11 -6.50
C ILE A 161 5.55 -6.43 -6.51
N LYS A 162 5.33 -7.26 -7.53
CA LYS A 162 5.84 -8.64 -7.50
C LYS A 162 6.39 -9.16 -8.82
N ASN A 163 7.38 -10.05 -8.74
CA ASN A 163 7.99 -10.70 -9.89
C ASN A 163 8.49 -9.69 -10.95
N ASN A 164 8.94 -8.51 -10.54
CA ASN A 164 9.55 -7.56 -11.45
C ASN A 164 11.05 -7.82 -11.50
N ILE A 165 11.59 -7.82 -12.72
CA ILE A 165 12.99 -8.17 -12.96
C ILE A 165 13.65 -7.05 -13.74
N GLN A 166 14.68 -6.45 -13.14
CA GLN A 166 15.60 -5.57 -13.85
C GLN A 166 16.65 -6.41 -14.57
N LEU A 167 16.73 -6.24 -15.89
CA LEU A 167 17.67 -6.94 -16.76
C LEU A 167 18.99 -6.16 -16.91
N PRO A 168 20.03 -6.79 -17.52
CA PRO A 168 21.46 -6.54 -17.30
C PRO A 168 22.01 -5.13 -17.28
N ASP A 169 21.43 -4.21 -18.05
CA ASP A 169 22.16 -3.05 -18.50
C ASP A 169 22.52 -2.06 -17.38
N GLN A 170 21.84 -2.07 -16.22
CA GLN A 170 22.10 -1.10 -15.13
C GLN A 170 21.96 -1.62 -13.67
N GLY A 171 21.57 -2.88 -13.41
CA GLY A 171 21.65 -3.51 -12.07
C GLY A 171 21.07 -2.76 -10.85
N ARG A 172 20.15 -1.80 -11.04
CA ARG A 172 19.67 -0.91 -9.96
C ARG A 172 18.17 -1.03 -9.75
N GLY A 173 17.76 -1.64 -8.64
CA GLY A 173 16.37 -1.78 -8.22
C GLY A 173 15.65 -2.83 -9.07
N GLY A 174 15.12 -3.90 -8.50
CA GLY A 174 14.36 -4.88 -9.29
C GLY A 174 12.94 -4.41 -9.62
N ALA A 175 12.37 -3.57 -8.76
CA ALA A 175 11.02 -3.03 -8.95
C ALA A 175 10.91 -1.52 -8.87
N VAL A 176 11.68 -0.87 -8.00
CA VAL A 176 11.58 0.57 -7.74
C VAL A 176 12.95 1.23 -7.77
N TYR A 177 13.06 2.35 -8.47
CA TYR A 177 14.21 3.24 -8.45
C TYR A 177 13.81 4.62 -7.94
N VAL A 178 14.50 5.11 -6.91
CA VAL A 178 14.27 6.41 -6.28
C VAL A 178 15.52 7.26 -6.37
N GLU A 179 15.41 8.43 -7.01
CA GLU A 179 16.51 9.38 -7.16
C GLU A 179 16.09 10.83 -6.90
N GLY A 180 16.60 11.39 -5.81
CA GLY A 180 16.36 12.79 -5.45
C GLY A 180 14.89 13.10 -5.17
N SER A 181 14.15 12.14 -4.62
CA SER A 181 12.71 12.25 -4.31
C SER A 181 12.40 11.73 -2.91
N SER A 182 11.21 12.04 -2.40
CA SER A 182 10.77 11.64 -1.05
C SER A 182 9.50 10.79 -1.03
N PRO A 183 9.50 9.58 -1.61
CA PRO A 183 8.33 8.72 -1.62
C PRO A 183 8.01 8.13 -0.24
N GLU A 184 6.72 7.90 0.00
CA GLU A 184 6.20 7.09 1.11
C GLU A 184 5.61 5.79 0.56
N PHE A 185 6.01 4.65 1.12
CA PHE A 185 5.40 3.35 0.89
C PHE A 185 4.73 2.89 2.18
N ASP A 186 3.41 2.72 2.16
CA ASP A 186 2.59 2.29 3.30
C ASP A 186 1.72 1.08 2.93
N GLY A 187 1.87 -0.05 3.62
CA GLY A 187 1.02 -1.21 3.36
C GLY A 187 1.35 -1.98 2.08
N ASN A 188 2.53 -1.81 1.46
CA ASN A 188 2.84 -2.45 0.17
C ASN A 188 3.49 -3.83 0.34
N LEU A 189 3.24 -4.70 -0.65
CA LEU A 189 3.85 -6.02 -0.77
C LEU A 189 4.90 -6.01 -1.87
N PHE A 190 6.17 -6.17 -1.51
CA PHE A 190 7.30 -6.36 -2.42
C PHE A 190 7.71 -7.83 -2.43
N LEU A 191 7.28 -8.58 -3.45
CA LEU A 191 7.38 -10.04 -3.47
C LEU A 191 8.16 -10.54 -4.68
N ASN A 192 9.24 -11.30 -4.46
CA ASN A 192 10.00 -11.95 -5.54
C ASN A 192 10.48 -10.98 -6.64
N ASN A 193 10.82 -9.75 -6.28
CA ASN A 193 11.46 -8.85 -7.25
C ASN A 193 12.95 -9.16 -7.31
N ASP A 194 13.52 -9.08 -8.50
CA ASP A 194 14.88 -9.53 -8.74
C ASP A 194 15.67 -8.51 -9.59
N VAL A 195 16.98 -8.50 -9.40
CA VAL A 195 17.92 -7.79 -10.23
C VAL A 195 18.88 -8.79 -10.85
N PHE A 196 18.84 -8.84 -12.17
CA PHE A 196 19.80 -9.53 -13.00
C PHE A 196 20.62 -8.49 -13.75
N ALA A 197 21.82 -8.17 -13.26
CA ALA A 197 22.76 -7.25 -13.91
C ALA A 197 23.79 -8.05 -14.73
N ASP A 198 24.31 -7.51 -15.84
CA ASP A 198 25.57 -8.04 -16.41
C ASP A 198 26.68 -7.04 -16.04
N PHE A 199 27.75 -7.51 -15.39
CA PHE A 199 28.99 -6.78 -15.13
C PHE A 199 28.92 -5.49 -14.26
N GLY A 200 27.86 -5.29 -13.46
CA GLY A 200 27.65 -4.03 -12.71
C GLY A 200 27.36 -4.15 -11.21
N GLY A 201 27.04 -5.34 -10.72
CA GLY A 201 26.50 -5.56 -9.38
C GLY A 201 25.00 -5.41 -9.33
N GLY A 202 24.33 -6.36 -8.66
CA GLY A 202 22.90 -6.26 -8.34
C GLY A 202 22.67 -5.45 -7.06
N TYR A 203 21.85 -4.40 -7.14
CA TYR A 203 21.56 -3.51 -6.02
C TYR A 203 20.06 -3.41 -5.76
N GLY A 204 19.59 -3.88 -4.59
CA GLY A 204 18.21 -3.71 -4.17
C GLY A 204 17.23 -4.54 -5.01
N GLY A 205 17.02 -5.81 -4.69
CA GLY A 205 16.08 -6.67 -5.43
C GLY A 205 14.67 -6.09 -5.53
N ALA A 206 14.22 -5.34 -4.51
CA ALA A 206 12.98 -4.57 -4.57
C ALA A 206 13.25 -3.10 -4.91
N ILE A 207 14.02 -2.40 -4.07
CA ILE A 207 14.13 -0.92 -4.11
C ILE A 207 15.59 -0.48 -4.13
N TYR A 208 15.91 0.43 -5.05
CA TYR A 208 17.16 1.16 -5.09
C TYR A 208 16.95 2.64 -4.78
N ILE A 209 17.71 3.20 -3.84
CA ILE A 209 17.56 4.56 -3.32
C ILE A 209 18.88 5.34 -3.41
N THR A 210 18.86 6.52 -4.00
CA THR A 210 20.07 7.36 -4.18
C THR A 210 19.78 8.86 -4.14
N ALA A 211 20.84 9.67 -4.29
CA ALA A 211 20.79 11.12 -4.46
C ALA A 211 20.07 11.87 -3.32
N SER A 212 20.43 11.54 -2.08
CA SER A 212 19.89 12.20 -0.88
C SER A 212 18.37 12.10 -0.73
N SER A 213 17.80 10.97 -1.15
CA SER A 213 16.36 10.72 -1.08
C SER A 213 15.90 10.42 0.35
N PRO A 214 14.95 11.18 0.92
CA PRO A 214 14.27 10.84 2.17
C PRO A 214 13.11 9.86 1.89
N VAL A 215 13.29 8.57 2.18
CA VAL A 215 12.27 7.54 1.92
C VAL A 215 11.62 7.09 3.22
N VAL A 216 10.30 6.96 3.22
CA VAL A 216 9.53 6.43 4.35
C VAL A 216 8.89 5.10 3.97
N LEU A 217 9.15 4.07 4.77
CA LEU A 217 8.61 2.71 4.61
C LEU A 217 7.84 2.35 5.87
N ARG A 218 6.51 2.30 5.77
CA ARG A 218 5.61 1.88 6.84
C ARG A 218 4.86 0.63 6.49
N ASN A 219 4.74 -0.31 7.42
CA ASN A 219 3.83 -1.44 7.26
C ASN A 219 4.03 -2.11 5.90
N ASN A 220 5.27 -2.38 5.47
CA ASN A 220 5.52 -3.07 4.19
C ASN A 220 6.07 -4.48 4.43
N LEU A 221 5.75 -5.39 3.52
CA LEU A 221 6.32 -6.72 3.48
C LEU A 221 7.30 -6.81 2.31
N PHE A 222 8.55 -7.13 2.61
CA PHE A 222 9.58 -7.47 1.63
C PHE A 222 9.89 -8.95 1.75
N SER A 223 9.38 -9.75 0.81
CA SER A 223 9.62 -11.18 0.82
C SER A 223 10.22 -11.71 -0.46
N ALA A 224 11.25 -12.56 -0.30
CA ALA A 224 11.90 -13.28 -1.39
C ALA A 224 12.45 -12.38 -2.51
N ASN A 225 12.76 -11.12 -2.22
CA ASN A 225 13.42 -10.24 -3.18
C ASN A 225 14.90 -10.60 -3.26
N SER A 226 15.50 -10.50 -4.44
CA SER A 226 16.87 -10.95 -4.64
C SER A 226 17.70 -10.02 -5.52
N CYS A 227 19.01 -10.06 -5.29
CA CYS A 227 20.00 -9.70 -6.27
C CYS A 227 20.94 -10.90 -6.46
N SER A 228 20.99 -11.41 -7.70
CA SER A 228 21.61 -12.70 -8.03
C SER A 228 22.61 -12.61 -9.20
N ASP A 229 23.38 -11.52 -9.27
CA ASP A 229 24.43 -11.27 -10.28
C ASP A 229 25.72 -12.09 -10.03
N GLU A 230 26.58 -12.12 -11.04
CA GLU A 230 27.94 -12.60 -11.12
C GLU A 230 28.94 -11.79 -10.25
N SER A 231 28.59 -10.57 -9.80
CA SER A 231 29.46 -9.83 -8.88
C SER A 231 28.71 -8.86 -7.96
N LEU A 232 29.27 -8.54 -6.79
CA LEU A 232 28.96 -7.38 -5.94
C LEU A 232 27.48 -7.16 -5.56
N ASN A 233 26.70 -8.23 -5.37
CA ASN A 233 25.30 -8.15 -4.95
C ASN A 233 25.17 -7.53 -3.55
N LYS A 234 24.26 -6.56 -3.41
CA LYS A 234 24.02 -5.85 -2.16
C LYS A 234 22.54 -5.52 -1.99
N GLY A 235 22.03 -5.72 -0.78
CA GLY A 235 20.66 -5.37 -0.43
C GLY A 235 19.68 -6.27 -1.18
N GLY A 236 19.44 -7.48 -0.69
CA GLY A 236 18.54 -8.42 -1.37
C GLY A 236 17.14 -7.83 -1.56
N ALA A 237 16.62 -7.06 -0.58
CA ALA A 237 15.45 -6.22 -0.79
C ALA A 237 15.80 -4.77 -1.13
N ILE A 238 16.56 -4.09 -0.26
CA ILE A 238 16.80 -2.66 -0.38
C ILE A 238 18.28 -2.35 -0.45
N TYR A 239 18.66 -1.55 -1.45
CA TYR A 239 19.93 -0.86 -1.48
C TYR A 239 19.71 0.65 -1.38
N ALA A 240 20.43 1.30 -0.47
CA ALA A 240 20.42 2.75 -0.35
C ALA A 240 21.83 3.34 -0.26
N ILE A 241 22.04 4.48 -0.90
CA ILE A 241 23.30 5.24 -0.82
C ILE A 241 23.06 6.74 -0.58
N GLY A 242 23.77 7.29 0.40
CA GLY A 242 23.79 8.72 0.72
C GLY A 242 22.40 9.32 0.98
N SER A 243 21.49 8.53 1.56
CA SER A 243 20.05 8.82 1.65
C SER A 243 19.52 8.65 3.08
N THR A 244 18.31 9.15 3.35
CA THR A 244 17.68 9.03 4.68
C THR A 244 16.49 8.09 4.61
N LEU A 245 16.41 7.11 5.50
CA LEU A 245 15.29 6.16 5.55
C LEU A 245 14.59 6.23 6.91
N THR A 246 13.27 6.18 6.90
CA THR A 246 12.45 5.99 8.10
C THR A 246 11.65 4.70 7.94
N LEU A 247 11.91 3.72 8.81
CA LEU A 247 11.32 2.39 8.74
C LEU A 247 10.42 2.16 9.97
N GLU A 248 9.17 1.79 9.74
CA GLU A 248 8.21 1.57 10.81
C GLU A 248 7.30 0.37 10.49
N GLY A 249 7.25 -0.64 11.36
CA GLY A 249 6.31 -1.76 11.17
C GLY A 249 6.57 -2.60 9.92
N ASN A 250 7.80 -2.73 9.40
CA ASN A 250 8.03 -3.54 8.20
C ASN A 250 8.53 -4.95 8.55
N THR A 251 8.22 -5.91 7.68
CA THR A 251 8.81 -7.26 7.72
C THR A 251 9.67 -7.49 6.48
N PHE A 252 10.91 -7.90 6.70
CA PHE A 252 11.83 -8.41 5.70
C PHE A 252 12.04 -9.90 5.96
N THR A 253 11.76 -10.73 4.95
CA THR A 253 11.99 -12.16 5.09
C THR A 253 12.31 -12.92 3.81
N GLY A 254 13.30 -13.80 3.86
CA GLY A 254 13.68 -14.63 2.71
C GLY A 254 14.34 -13.86 1.56
N ASN A 255 14.75 -12.61 1.78
CA ASN A 255 15.43 -11.80 0.78
C ASN A 255 16.89 -12.25 0.64
N LEU A 256 17.45 -12.16 -0.56
CA LEU A 256 18.75 -12.76 -0.88
C LEU A 256 19.66 -11.78 -1.61
N ALA A 257 20.79 -11.44 -0.99
CA ALA A 257 21.96 -10.92 -1.71
C ALA A 257 22.94 -12.07 -1.94
N ALA A 258 22.91 -12.65 -3.14
CA ALA A 258 23.71 -13.84 -3.45
C ALA A 258 25.20 -13.51 -3.58
N ASP A 259 26.08 -14.47 -3.35
CA ASP A 259 27.48 -14.30 -3.72
C ASP A 259 27.62 -14.17 -5.24
N GLY A 260 28.48 -13.25 -5.67
CA GLY A 260 28.83 -13.11 -7.07
C GLY A 260 29.48 -14.40 -7.60
N GLN A 261 28.89 -14.98 -8.65
CA GLN A 261 29.49 -16.12 -9.35
C GLN A 261 30.79 -15.70 -10.03
N SER A 262 31.90 -16.37 -9.68
CA SER A 262 33.19 -16.13 -10.31
C SER A 262 33.19 -16.49 -11.79
N ILE A 263 32.97 -15.52 -12.68
CA ILE A 263 33.50 -15.65 -14.03
C ILE A 263 35.01 -15.42 -13.93
N LEU A 264 35.79 -16.42 -14.34
CA LEU A 264 37.26 -16.39 -14.49
C LEU A 264 38.12 -16.79 -13.27
N GLY A 265 37.60 -17.54 -12.30
CA GLY A 265 38.44 -18.17 -11.27
C GLY A 265 39.01 -17.22 -10.22
N GLN A 266 38.44 -16.01 -10.10
CA GLN A 266 38.62 -15.14 -8.92
C GLN A 266 37.80 -15.68 -7.73
N PRO A 267 38.13 -15.36 -6.49
CA PRO A 267 37.19 -15.56 -5.39
C PRO A 267 35.88 -14.82 -5.71
N GLY A 268 34.72 -15.47 -5.53
CA GLY A 268 33.44 -14.80 -5.62
C GLY A 268 33.40 -13.58 -4.68
N THR A 269 32.64 -12.56 -5.05
CA THR A 269 32.45 -11.39 -4.18
C THR A 269 31.29 -11.69 -3.22
N PRO A 270 31.49 -11.55 -1.90
CA PRO A 270 30.43 -11.81 -0.93
C PRO A 270 29.20 -10.95 -1.19
N GLY A 271 28.03 -11.55 -1.18
CA GLY A 271 26.76 -10.85 -1.07
C GLY A 271 26.66 -10.14 0.29
N ARG A 272 26.04 -8.96 0.33
CA ARG A 272 25.96 -8.14 1.55
C ARG A 272 24.56 -7.60 1.83
N GLY A 273 24.07 -7.76 3.06
CA GLY A 273 22.78 -7.23 3.46
C GLY A 273 21.64 -7.96 2.75
N GLY A 274 21.24 -9.13 3.23
CA GLY A 274 20.18 -9.93 2.63
C GLY A 274 18.86 -9.16 2.60
N ALA A 275 18.49 -8.50 3.71
CA ALA A 275 17.39 -7.53 3.70
C ALA A 275 17.86 -6.22 3.07
N MET A 276 18.87 -5.60 3.69
CA MET A 276 19.21 -4.20 3.42
C MET A 276 20.72 -3.95 3.37
N TYR A 277 21.13 -3.16 2.39
CA TYR A 277 22.46 -2.58 2.31
C TYR A 277 22.39 -1.05 2.32
N LEU A 278 23.02 -0.44 3.32
CA LEU A 278 22.96 1.01 3.54
C LEU A 278 24.36 1.61 3.48
N GLN A 279 24.62 2.46 2.48
CA GLN A 279 25.92 3.12 2.32
C GLN A 279 25.83 4.62 2.59
N SER A 280 26.51 5.10 3.64
CA SER A 280 26.48 6.51 4.04
C SER A 280 25.05 7.05 4.24
N CYS A 281 24.14 6.18 4.69
CA CYS A 281 22.75 6.54 4.98
C CYS A 281 22.55 6.89 6.44
N THR A 282 21.50 7.65 6.72
CA THR A 282 20.95 7.80 8.07
C THR A 282 19.60 7.09 8.10
N THR A 283 19.43 6.14 9.01
CA THR A 283 18.20 5.35 9.07
C THR A 283 17.72 5.20 10.50
N ASP A 284 16.44 5.52 10.70
CA ASP A 284 15.73 5.27 11.95
C ASP A 284 14.70 4.18 11.69
N ALA A 285 14.80 3.09 12.45
CA ALA A 285 13.99 1.90 12.31
C ALA A 285 13.30 1.57 13.64
N VAL A 286 12.01 1.28 13.59
CA VAL A 286 11.24 0.84 14.75
C VAL A 286 10.24 -0.21 14.36
N ASN A 287 10.00 -1.20 15.20
CA ASN A 287 8.95 -2.18 14.95
C ASN A 287 9.19 -3.04 13.71
N GLN A 288 10.43 -3.45 13.47
CA GLN A 288 10.80 -4.26 12.30
C GLN A 288 10.86 -5.75 12.64
N ILE A 289 10.62 -6.60 11.65
CA ILE A 289 11.11 -7.99 11.63
C ILE A 289 12.10 -8.11 10.49
N LEU A 290 13.32 -8.55 10.78
CA LEU A 290 14.35 -8.91 9.80
C LEU A 290 14.73 -10.37 10.07
N TRP A 291 14.24 -11.28 9.24
CA TRP A 291 14.33 -12.71 9.53
C TRP A 291 14.43 -13.58 8.28
N ALA A 292 15.35 -14.55 8.32
CA ALA A 292 15.64 -15.48 7.23
C ALA A 292 16.11 -14.78 5.96
N ASP A 293 16.72 -13.60 6.07
CA ASP A 293 17.38 -12.94 4.95
C ASP A 293 18.81 -13.48 4.81
N ILE A 294 19.29 -13.57 3.56
CA ILE A 294 20.48 -14.33 3.22
C ILE A 294 21.50 -13.41 2.54
N ALA A 295 22.68 -13.31 3.17
CA ALA A 295 23.89 -12.75 2.60
C ALA A 295 25.12 -13.35 3.29
N THR A 296 26.26 -13.33 2.61
CA THR A 296 27.51 -13.81 3.20
C THR A 296 28.04 -12.88 4.28
N GLU A 297 27.86 -11.56 4.13
CA GLU A 297 28.20 -10.58 5.16
C GLU A 297 26.98 -9.73 5.52
N GLY A 298 26.65 -9.65 6.81
CA GLY A 298 25.46 -8.95 7.29
C GLY A 298 24.19 -9.59 6.73
N GLN A 299 23.81 -10.75 7.28
CA GLN A 299 22.71 -11.58 6.76
C GLN A 299 21.42 -10.76 6.63
N GLU A 300 21.05 -10.07 7.69
CA GLU A 300 19.90 -9.16 7.70
C GLU A 300 20.28 -7.79 7.12
N LEU A 301 21.30 -7.17 7.69
CA LEU A 301 21.64 -5.77 7.45
C LEU A 301 23.14 -5.59 7.28
N TYR A 302 23.54 -4.79 6.29
CA TYR A 302 24.91 -4.33 6.12
C TYR A 302 24.98 -2.81 6.07
N ILE A 303 25.73 -2.20 7.01
CA ILE A 303 25.87 -0.75 7.12
C ILE A 303 27.29 -0.33 6.71
N GLN A 304 27.43 0.32 5.56
CA GLN A 304 28.70 0.86 5.07
C GLN A 304 28.79 2.37 5.30
N GLY A 305 29.29 2.77 6.48
CA GLY A 305 29.28 4.18 6.88
C GLY A 305 27.87 4.68 7.18
N GLY A 306 27.74 5.93 7.62
CA GLY A 306 26.44 6.46 8.09
C GLY A 306 26.02 5.86 9.45
N SER A 307 24.72 5.88 9.73
CA SER A 307 24.13 5.41 10.98
C SER A 307 22.79 4.71 10.81
N PHE A 308 22.57 3.63 11.56
CA PHE A 308 21.30 2.93 11.69
C PHE A 308 20.89 2.87 13.17
N THR A 309 19.74 3.43 13.51
CA THR A 309 19.14 3.35 14.84
C THR A 309 17.97 2.39 14.79
N VAL A 310 17.91 1.42 15.71
CA VAL A 310 16.83 0.42 15.74
C VAL A 310 16.30 0.20 17.14
N SER A 311 14.98 0.04 17.26
CA SER A 311 14.26 -0.23 18.51
C SER A 311 13.02 -1.09 18.28
N TYR A 312 12.53 -1.78 19.32
CA TYR A 312 11.30 -2.59 19.28
C TYR A 312 11.26 -3.53 18.07
N SER A 313 12.36 -4.18 17.73
CA SER A 313 12.48 -4.95 16.48
C SER A 313 13.08 -6.32 16.76
N ASP A 314 12.71 -7.27 15.93
CA ASP A 314 13.27 -8.62 15.89
C ASP A 314 14.26 -8.73 14.74
N VAL A 315 15.48 -9.15 15.04
CA VAL A 315 16.56 -9.25 14.05
C VAL A 315 17.29 -10.56 14.26
N GLU A 316 17.25 -11.44 13.27
CA GLU A 316 17.88 -12.76 13.34
C GLU A 316 19.39 -12.65 13.61
N GLY A 317 19.86 -13.39 14.61
CA GLY A 317 21.26 -13.37 15.06
C GLY A 317 21.65 -12.12 15.86
N GLY A 318 20.67 -11.26 16.17
CA GLY A 318 20.82 -10.06 16.96
C GLY A 318 21.86 -9.10 16.42
N GLN A 319 22.50 -8.35 17.32
CA GLN A 319 23.48 -7.33 16.92
C GLN A 319 24.68 -7.90 16.15
N ALA A 320 25.04 -9.17 16.40
CA ALA A 320 26.14 -9.84 15.72
C ALA A 320 25.81 -10.21 14.26
N GLY A 321 24.53 -10.32 13.90
CA GLY A 321 24.05 -10.57 12.54
C GLY A 321 24.18 -9.35 11.62
N VAL A 322 24.38 -8.15 12.18
CA VAL A 322 24.55 -6.90 11.42
C VAL A 322 26.00 -6.74 10.98
N GLY A 323 26.21 -6.58 9.67
CA GLY A 323 27.51 -6.40 9.04
C GLY A 323 27.90 -4.95 8.78
N GLY A 324 29.17 -4.76 8.41
CA GLY A 324 29.70 -3.49 7.91
C GLY A 324 30.50 -2.67 8.91
N THR A 325 30.72 -1.39 8.57
CA THR A 325 31.61 -0.46 9.29
C THR A 325 30.92 0.83 9.71
N GLY A 326 29.60 0.96 9.46
CA GLY A 326 28.81 2.10 9.90
C GLY A 326 28.47 2.05 11.39
N THR A 327 27.80 3.09 11.87
CA THR A 327 27.37 3.18 13.27
C THR A 327 26.02 2.47 13.44
N LEU A 328 25.94 1.53 14.38
CA LEU A 328 24.70 0.87 14.78
C LEU A 328 24.31 1.31 16.20
N THR A 329 23.10 1.82 16.37
CA THR A 329 22.50 2.11 17.66
C THR A 329 21.42 1.07 17.96
N TRP A 330 21.78 0.05 18.74
CA TRP A 330 20.89 -1.01 19.19
C TRP A 330 20.13 -0.57 20.45
N SER A 331 18.85 -0.24 20.33
CA SER A 331 18.09 0.44 21.39
C SER A 331 17.20 -0.53 22.18
N LEU A 332 16.20 0.01 22.90
CA LEU A 332 15.26 -0.77 23.69
C LEU A 332 14.35 -1.65 22.80
N GLY A 333 13.86 -2.76 23.36
CA GLY A 333 12.84 -3.59 22.73
C GLY A 333 13.37 -4.50 21.62
N MET A 334 14.69 -4.65 21.52
CA MET A 334 15.30 -5.54 20.52
C MET A 334 15.24 -6.99 20.98
N VAL A 335 14.80 -7.87 20.10
CA VAL A 335 14.73 -9.32 20.32
C VAL A 335 15.40 -10.09 19.17
N ASP A 336 15.65 -11.38 19.40
CA ASP A 336 16.18 -12.35 18.43
C ASP A 336 15.47 -13.67 18.74
N VAL A 337 14.24 -13.80 18.25
CA VAL A 337 13.35 -14.93 18.52
C VAL A 337 12.59 -15.31 17.27
N PHE A 338 12.40 -16.62 17.02
CA PHE A 338 11.74 -17.05 15.80
C PHE A 338 10.32 -16.45 15.65
N PRO A 339 10.00 -15.70 14.57
CA PRO A 339 8.75 -14.94 14.44
C PRO A 339 7.46 -15.76 14.40
N LEU A 340 7.53 -17.06 14.07
CA LEU A 340 6.36 -17.92 13.86
C LEU A 340 5.33 -17.33 12.87
N ILE A 341 5.80 -16.91 11.69
CA ILE A 341 4.97 -16.46 10.57
C ILE A 341 4.22 -17.65 9.93
N GLN A 342 2.95 -17.47 9.58
CA GLN A 342 2.05 -18.47 9.00
C GLN A 342 1.42 -18.02 7.68
N GLY A 343 1.13 -19.02 6.84
CA GLY A 343 0.38 -18.84 5.60
C GLY A 343 1.15 -18.07 4.51
N PRO A 344 0.61 -18.03 3.28
CA PRO A 344 1.14 -17.19 2.21
C PRO A 344 0.90 -15.69 2.43
N GLU A 345 0.08 -15.30 3.41
CA GLU A 345 -0.22 -13.92 3.78
C GLU A 345 0.75 -13.34 4.82
N PHE A 346 1.66 -14.16 5.36
CA PHE A 346 2.72 -13.77 6.31
C PHE A 346 2.19 -13.23 7.66
N HIS A 347 1.06 -13.75 8.13
CA HIS A 347 0.51 -13.41 9.44
C HIS A 347 1.33 -14.01 10.59
N LEU A 348 1.42 -13.31 11.72
CA LEU A 348 1.96 -13.88 12.94
C LEU A 348 1.02 -14.96 13.47
N SER A 349 1.59 -16.07 13.95
CA SER A 349 0.79 -17.07 14.65
C SER A 349 0.27 -16.53 15.99
N PRO A 350 -0.85 -17.06 16.51
CA PRO A 350 -1.34 -16.72 17.85
C PRO A 350 -0.35 -16.99 19.00
N ASN A 351 0.69 -17.80 18.75
CA ASN A 351 1.72 -18.13 19.74
C ASN A 351 3.06 -17.48 19.42
N SER A 352 3.10 -16.55 18.46
CA SER A 352 4.32 -15.85 18.12
C SER A 352 4.81 -15.06 19.34
N PRO A 353 6.13 -15.09 19.63
CA PRO A 353 6.70 -14.26 20.69
C PRO A 353 6.70 -12.77 20.32
N LEU A 354 6.26 -12.40 19.12
CA LEU A 354 6.26 -11.04 18.62
C LEU A 354 4.89 -10.33 18.73
N VAL A 355 3.86 -11.07 19.16
CA VAL A 355 2.55 -10.52 19.48
C VAL A 355 2.65 -9.59 20.68
N ASP A 356 2.10 -8.39 20.57
CA ASP A 356 2.11 -7.31 21.56
C ASP A 356 3.53 -6.91 22.06
N GLN A 357 4.58 -7.20 21.29
CA GLN A 357 5.98 -6.87 21.66
C GLN A 357 6.56 -5.65 20.95
N GLY A 358 5.78 -5.04 20.05
CA GLY A 358 6.22 -3.90 19.26
C GLY A 358 6.22 -2.58 20.02
N LEU A 359 6.01 -1.50 19.27
CA LEU A 359 6.04 -0.15 19.83
C LEU A 359 4.78 0.12 20.71
N PRO A 360 4.91 0.65 21.94
CA PRO A 360 3.75 0.86 22.82
C PRO A 360 2.72 1.92 22.35
N THR A 361 1.46 1.75 22.74
CA THR A 361 0.19 2.43 22.33
C THR A 361 0.12 3.95 22.10
N THR A 362 1.11 4.74 22.51
CA THR A 362 1.12 6.20 22.32
C THR A 362 2.13 6.60 21.26
N ASN A 363 2.11 5.92 20.13
CA ASN A 363 3.14 6.02 19.09
C ASN A 363 2.56 6.44 17.74
N SER A 364 3.43 6.48 16.72
CA SER A 364 3.09 6.81 15.35
C SER A 364 2.16 5.79 14.68
N LEU A 365 2.13 4.53 15.10
CA LEU A 365 1.23 3.49 14.58
C LEU A 365 -0.23 3.60 15.06
N ALA A 366 -0.49 4.35 16.13
CA ALA A 366 -1.85 4.53 16.65
C ALA A 366 -2.78 5.15 15.59
N GLY A 367 -3.85 4.42 15.24
CA GLY A 367 -4.83 4.83 14.23
C GLY A 367 -4.43 4.58 12.79
N GLN A 368 -3.34 3.86 12.59
CA GLN A 368 -2.99 3.25 11.33
C GLN A 368 -3.58 1.83 11.22
N THR A 369 -3.50 1.28 10.02
CA THR A 369 -3.67 -0.15 9.79
C THR A 369 -2.36 -0.75 9.33
N ASP A 370 -2.18 -2.05 9.51
CA ASP A 370 -1.23 -2.79 8.68
C ASP A 370 -1.74 -2.83 7.22
N GLY A 371 -1.03 -3.58 6.38
CA GLY A 371 -1.37 -3.60 4.96
C GLY A 371 -2.42 -4.62 4.54
N ASP A 372 -2.96 -5.46 5.43
CA ASP A 372 -4.21 -6.18 5.20
C ASP A 372 -5.42 -5.62 5.98
N VAL A 373 -5.22 -4.42 6.55
CA VAL A 373 -6.25 -3.49 7.04
C VAL A 373 -6.74 -3.83 8.45
N ASP A 374 -5.97 -4.60 9.20
CA ASP A 374 -6.10 -4.75 10.63
C ASP A 374 -5.56 -3.50 11.36
N PRO A 375 -6.22 -3.03 12.44
CA PRO A 375 -5.70 -1.90 13.21
C PRO A 375 -4.34 -2.24 13.84
N ARG A 376 -3.34 -1.35 13.77
CA ARG A 376 -1.97 -1.62 14.29
C ARG A 376 -1.79 -1.68 15.80
N VAL A 377 -2.86 -1.53 16.58
CA VAL A 377 -2.77 -1.50 18.04
C VAL A 377 -3.96 -2.27 18.58
N LEU A 378 -3.79 -3.58 18.68
CA LEU A 378 -4.74 -4.56 19.21
C LEU A 378 -4.22 -5.17 20.52
N ASP A 379 -5.11 -5.88 21.21
CA ASP A 379 -4.77 -6.71 22.37
C ASP A 379 -4.60 -8.15 21.87
N GLY A 380 -3.49 -8.37 21.17
CA GLY A 380 -3.17 -9.60 20.46
C GLY A 380 -2.91 -10.78 21.41
N ASP A 381 -2.48 -10.52 22.64
CA ASP A 381 -2.21 -11.51 23.69
C ASP A 381 -3.35 -11.65 24.74
N GLY A 382 -4.30 -10.69 24.75
CA GLY A 382 -5.52 -10.74 25.53
C GLY A 382 -5.33 -10.39 27.01
N ASP A 383 -4.23 -9.75 27.38
CA ASP A 383 -3.95 -9.29 28.73
C ASP A 383 -4.69 -7.98 29.09
N GLY A 384 -5.33 -7.35 28.10
CA GLY A 384 -6.08 -6.11 28.23
C GLY A 384 -5.22 -4.85 28.11
N ILE A 385 -3.99 -4.97 27.65
CA ILE A 385 -3.07 -3.88 27.31
C ILE A 385 -2.77 -4.02 25.81
N PRO A 386 -3.51 -3.31 24.94
CA PRO A 386 -3.22 -3.39 23.53
C PRO A 386 -1.81 -2.86 23.26
N VAL A 387 -1.03 -3.44 22.37
CA VAL A 387 0.31 -3.00 21.94
C VAL A 387 0.43 -3.40 20.47
N SER A 388 1.17 -2.65 19.66
CA SER A 388 1.39 -3.11 18.28
C SER A 388 2.24 -4.37 18.28
N ASP A 389 1.98 -5.29 17.38
CA ASP A 389 2.90 -6.39 17.07
C ASP A 389 4.14 -5.87 16.35
N MET A 390 5.24 -6.63 16.42
CA MET A 390 6.43 -6.33 15.61
C MET A 390 6.19 -6.67 14.13
N GLY A 391 6.74 -5.84 13.23
CA GLY A 391 6.74 -6.10 11.80
C GLY A 391 5.46 -5.66 11.09
N TRP A 392 5.24 -6.22 9.90
CA TRP A 392 4.14 -5.91 8.96
C TRP A 392 2.75 -6.17 9.54
N ASP A 393 2.59 -7.30 10.21
CA ASP A 393 1.29 -7.86 10.60
C ASP A 393 0.90 -7.40 11.99
N GLU A 394 -0.38 -7.14 12.21
CA GLU A 394 -0.97 -7.12 13.54
C GLU A 394 -1.87 -8.35 13.73
N PHE A 395 -1.50 -9.24 14.64
CA PHE A 395 -2.27 -10.43 14.96
C PHE A 395 -3.65 -10.05 15.49
N ASN A 396 -4.66 -10.28 14.65
CA ASN A 396 -6.04 -10.06 15.05
C ASN A 396 -6.71 -11.33 15.57
N ARG A 397 -7.11 -11.32 16.85
CA ARG A 397 -7.93 -12.37 17.47
C ARG A 397 -9.31 -12.53 16.85
N THR A 398 -9.79 -11.50 16.17
CA THR A 398 -11.13 -11.42 15.60
C THR A 398 -11.03 -11.04 14.14
N THR A 399 -11.53 -11.88 13.24
CA THR A 399 -11.57 -11.53 11.82
C THR A 399 -12.99 -11.24 11.39
N LEU A 400 -13.12 -10.35 10.40
CA LEU A 400 -14.37 -10.03 9.74
C LEU A 400 -14.21 -10.22 8.24
N GLY A 401 -15.07 -11.05 7.67
CA GLY A 401 -15.27 -11.21 6.24
C GLY A 401 -16.57 -10.56 5.79
N VAL A 402 -16.60 -10.08 4.55
CA VAL A 402 -17.83 -9.66 3.86
C VAL A 402 -17.89 -10.35 2.51
N ALA A 403 -19.05 -10.90 2.18
CA ALA A 403 -19.34 -11.56 0.91
C ALA A 403 -20.63 -11.00 0.28
N GLY A 404 -20.71 -11.09 -1.05
CA GLY A 404 -21.79 -10.50 -1.84
C GLY A 404 -21.34 -9.26 -2.60
N THR A 405 -22.21 -8.73 -3.46
CA THR A 405 -21.98 -7.47 -4.17
C THR A 405 -22.70 -6.33 -3.47
N GLY A 406 -22.10 -5.14 -3.43
CA GLY A 406 -22.74 -3.92 -2.94
C GLY A 406 -23.86 -3.39 -3.85
N THR A 407 -24.46 -4.24 -4.68
CA THR A 407 -25.48 -3.82 -5.64
C THR A 407 -26.77 -3.44 -4.90
N LEU A 408 -27.45 -2.38 -5.31
CA LEU A 408 -28.72 -2.00 -4.69
C LEU A 408 -29.72 -3.16 -4.74
N GLY A 409 -30.33 -3.48 -3.60
CA GLY A 409 -31.29 -4.58 -3.45
C GLY A 409 -30.69 -5.97 -3.27
N THR A 410 -29.36 -6.14 -3.32
CA THR A 410 -28.70 -7.42 -3.00
C THR A 410 -28.39 -7.55 -1.52
N GLN A 411 -27.89 -8.71 -1.11
CA GLN A 411 -27.50 -8.99 0.27
C GLN A 411 -25.99 -9.01 0.42
N LEU A 412 -25.52 -8.46 1.54
CA LEU A 412 -24.17 -8.62 2.06
C LEU A 412 -24.21 -9.60 3.23
N THR A 413 -23.30 -10.57 3.20
CA THR A 413 -23.13 -11.56 4.28
C THR A 413 -21.84 -11.25 5.01
N TYR A 414 -21.93 -10.93 6.29
CA TYR A 414 -20.80 -10.71 7.17
C TYR A 414 -20.52 -11.97 7.96
N THR A 415 -19.26 -12.39 8.01
CA THR A 415 -18.81 -13.55 8.79
C THR A 415 -17.77 -13.11 9.80
N THR A 416 -18.05 -13.33 11.08
CA THR A 416 -17.11 -13.06 12.18
C THR A 416 -16.48 -14.39 12.59
N ASP A 417 -15.15 -14.43 12.68
CA ASP A 417 -14.41 -15.61 13.14
C ASP A 417 -13.35 -15.22 14.19
N GLY A 418 -12.85 -16.21 14.93
CA GLY A 418 -11.93 -16.01 16.06
C GLY A 418 -12.16 -17.01 17.19
N ALA A 419 -11.96 -16.57 18.45
CA ALA A 419 -12.14 -17.43 19.61
C ALA A 419 -13.61 -17.84 19.80
N VAL A 420 -13.88 -19.14 19.69
CA VAL A 420 -15.22 -19.72 19.72
C VAL A 420 -15.96 -19.37 21.01
N GLY A 421 -17.18 -18.87 20.88
CA GLY A 421 -18.09 -18.57 21.99
C GLY A 421 -17.96 -17.14 22.55
N GLN A 422 -17.03 -16.33 22.05
CA GLN A 422 -17.01 -14.90 22.37
C GLN A 422 -18.25 -14.19 21.84
N GLY A 423 -18.77 -13.23 22.60
CA GLY A 423 -19.85 -12.36 22.12
C GLY A 423 -19.28 -11.35 21.13
N TYR A 424 -20.03 -11.02 20.07
CA TYR A 424 -19.64 -9.94 19.17
C TYR A 424 -20.77 -8.96 18.88
N VAL A 425 -20.37 -7.73 18.55
CA VAL A 425 -21.24 -6.69 17.99
C VAL A 425 -20.65 -6.24 16.65
N LEU A 426 -21.46 -6.23 15.61
CA LEU A 426 -21.08 -5.75 14.28
C LEU A 426 -21.62 -4.33 14.07
N LEU A 427 -20.73 -3.40 13.77
CA LEU A 427 -21.04 -2.00 13.55
C LEU A 427 -20.78 -1.63 12.08
N GLY A 428 -21.62 -0.77 11.52
CA GLY A 428 -21.46 -0.23 10.16
C GLY A 428 -21.41 1.29 10.16
N SER A 429 -20.71 1.91 9.22
CA SER A 429 -20.68 3.37 9.03
C SER A 429 -20.37 3.71 7.57
N THR A 430 -20.79 4.89 7.10
CA THR A 430 -20.34 5.44 5.80
C THR A 430 -19.08 6.30 5.94
N GLY A 431 -18.67 6.58 7.18
CA GLY A 431 -17.46 7.32 7.52
C GLY A 431 -16.39 6.43 8.15
N THR A 432 -15.14 6.83 7.98
CA THR A 432 -14.00 6.28 8.72
C THR A 432 -13.73 7.13 9.96
N GLY A 433 -13.23 6.52 11.03
CA GLY A 433 -12.88 7.21 12.26
C GLY A 433 -11.66 6.57 12.91
N PHE A 434 -11.25 7.09 14.06
CA PHE A 434 -10.26 6.43 14.90
C PHE A 434 -10.63 6.63 16.37
N PHE A 435 -10.71 5.53 17.11
CA PHE A 435 -10.81 5.54 18.56
C PHE A 435 -10.02 4.36 19.14
N GLN A 436 -8.99 4.66 19.94
CA GLN A 436 -8.21 3.66 20.67
C GLN A 436 -8.93 3.28 21.96
N HIS A 437 -9.52 2.08 22.00
CA HIS A 437 -10.05 1.53 23.25
C HIS A 437 -8.88 1.05 24.12
N LYS A 438 -8.94 1.35 25.41
CA LYS A 438 -7.85 1.06 26.35
C LYS A 438 -7.54 -0.43 26.54
N LYS A 439 -8.49 -1.31 26.19
CA LYS A 439 -8.36 -2.76 26.41
C LYS A 439 -8.40 -3.61 25.15
N PHE A 440 -9.04 -3.13 24.09
CA PHE A 440 -9.43 -3.99 22.95
C PHE A 440 -8.83 -3.53 21.63
N GLY A 441 -7.97 -2.52 21.69
CA GLY A 441 -7.39 -1.92 20.51
C GLY A 441 -8.26 -0.86 19.85
N ALA A 442 -8.03 -0.65 18.55
CA ALA A 442 -8.58 0.47 17.80
C ALA A 442 -9.81 0.12 16.96
N ILE A 443 -10.82 0.98 17.02
CA ILE A 443 -11.92 1.01 16.05
C ILE A 443 -11.65 2.09 15.00
N LEU A 444 -11.93 1.77 13.74
CA LEU A 444 -11.55 2.54 12.56
C LEU A 444 -12.75 3.09 11.75
N ILE A 445 -13.96 2.98 12.29
CA ILE A 445 -15.18 3.53 11.68
C ILE A 445 -15.64 4.77 12.44
N ASP A 446 -16.37 5.65 11.75
CA ASP A 446 -16.98 6.81 12.40
C ASP A 446 -18.15 6.37 13.29
N LEU A 447 -17.97 6.52 14.60
CA LEU A 447 -18.96 6.19 15.63
C LEU A 447 -20.04 7.26 15.82
N SER A 448 -19.93 8.44 15.21
CA SER A 448 -20.94 9.49 15.30
C SER A 448 -22.29 9.04 14.74
N PHE A 449 -22.27 8.14 13.75
CA PHE A 449 -23.43 7.48 13.17
C PHE A 449 -23.06 6.05 12.73
N ALA A 450 -22.92 5.15 13.73
CA ALA A 450 -22.62 3.74 13.48
C ALA A 450 -23.77 2.80 13.91
N PRO A 451 -24.73 2.46 13.02
CA PRO A 451 -25.75 1.46 13.35
C PRO A 451 -25.11 0.09 13.65
N GLN A 452 -25.70 -0.61 14.62
CA GLN A 452 -25.43 -2.02 14.81
C GLN A 452 -26.09 -2.81 13.68
N LEU A 453 -25.27 -3.49 12.88
CA LEU A 453 -25.72 -4.34 11.77
C LEU A 453 -26.08 -5.75 12.25
N GLY A 454 -25.48 -6.20 13.35
CA GLY A 454 -25.61 -7.56 13.85
C GLY A 454 -24.98 -7.77 15.22
N SER A 455 -25.20 -8.95 15.80
CA SER A 455 -24.55 -9.41 17.03
C SER A 455 -24.82 -10.88 17.24
N GLY A 456 -23.89 -11.59 17.88
CA GLY A 456 -24.04 -13.01 18.14
C GLY A 456 -22.87 -13.59 18.92
N LEU A 457 -22.58 -14.86 18.67
CA LEU A 457 -21.42 -15.57 19.19
C LEU A 457 -20.47 -15.91 18.03
N VAL A 458 -19.17 -15.91 18.28
CA VAL A 458 -18.14 -16.31 17.31
C VAL A 458 -18.05 -17.85 17.21
N PRO A 459 -17.95 -18.45 16.01
CA PRO A 459 -18.11 -17.81 14.70
C PRO A 459 -19.57 -17.45 14.43
N GLY A 460 -19.79 -16.30 13.80
CA GLY A 460 -21.10 -15.70 13.56
C GLY A 460 -21.33 -15.32 12.12
N VAL A 461 -22.60 -15.27 11.71
CA VAL A 461 -23.01 -14.83 10.37
C VAL A 461 -24.19 -13.86 10.48
N ASP A 462 -24.04 -12.66 9.91
CA ASP A 462 -25.08 -11.64 9.81
C ASP A 462 -25.36 -11.30 8.34
N ILE A 463 -26.62 -11.03 8.00
CA ILE A 463 -27.02 -10.68 6.63
C ILE A 463 -27.66 -9.30 6.64
N ALA A 464 -27.12 -8.38 5.83
CA ALA A 464 -27.67 -7.05 5.61
C ALA A 464 -28.15 -6.90 4.16
N THR A 465 -29.28 -6.21 3.96
CA THR A 465 -29.79 -5.90 2.61
C THR A 465 -29.34 -4.50 2.20
N VAL A 466 -28.77 -4.37 1.01
CA VAL A 466 -28.43 -3.05 0.43
C VAL A 466 -29.73 -2.37 0.00
N PRO A 467 -30.05 -1.15 0.49
CA PRO A 467 -31.29 -0.47 0.12
C PRO A 467 -31.41 -0.21 -1.40
N LEU A 468 -32.63 -0.23 -1.93
CA LEU A 468 -32.93 0.16 -3.32
C LEU A 468 -32.99 1.69 -3.47
N ASP A 469 -31.91 2.38 -3.12
CA ASP A 469 -31.80 3.84 -3.18
C ASP A 469 -30.64 4.27 -4.12
N PRO A 470 -30.96 4.82 -5.32
CA PRO A 470 -29.95 5.26 -6.29
C PRO A 470 -28.97 6.31 -5.77
N THR A 471 -29.31 7.04 -4.70
CA THR A 471 -28.41 8.05 -4.12
C THR A 471 -27.22 7.43 -3.37
N LEU A 472 -27.28 6.12 -3.10
CA LEU A 472 -26.21 5.37 -2.43
C LEU A 472 -25.11 4.91 -3.39
N VAL A 473 -25.34 4.95 -4.71
CA VAL A 473 -24.38 4.49 -5.71
C VAL A 473 -23.07 5.29 -5.60
N GLY A 474 -21.95 4.58 -5.52
CA GLY A 474 -20.62 5.15 -5.35
C GLY A 474 -20.22 5.40 -3.88
N LEU A 475 -21.15 5.35 -2.93
CA LEU A 475 -20.80 5.39 -1.51
C LEU A 475 -20.11 4.09 -1.08
N THR A 476 -19.22 4.18 -0.09
CA THR A 476 -18.59 3.01 0.53
C THR A 476 -19.11 2.84 1.94
N VAL A 477 -19.59 1.65 2.26
CA VAL A 477 -19.98 1.24 3.61
C VAL A 477 -18.80 0.50 4.23
N TYR A 478 -18.41 0.93 5.43
CA TYR A 478 -17.41 0.29 6.26
C TYR A 478 -18.09 -0.48 7.38
N ALA A 479 -17.58 -1.67 7.72
CA ALA A 479 -18.03 -2.43 8.88
C ALA A 479 -16.85 -2.96 9.68
N GLN A 480 -17.04 -3.09 10.99
CA GLN A 480 -16.04 -3.62 11.92
C GLN A 480 -16.75 -4.35 13.07
N ALA A 481 -16.22 -5.49 13.48
CA ALA A 481 -16.73 -6.26 14.61
C ALA A 481 -15.87 -6.00 15.84
N LEU A 482 -16.52 -5.97 17.01
CA LEU A 482 -15.86 -6.11 18.31
C LEU A 482 -16.26 -7.47 18.86
N ALA A 483 -15.32 -8.40 19.01
CA ALA A 483 -15.55 -9.63 19.77
C ALA A 483 -14.89 -9.54 21.15
N PHE A 484 -15.58 -10.04 22.16
CA PHE A 484 -15.17 -9.91 23.55
C PHE A 484 -15.77 -10.98 24.46
N ASP A 485 -15.11 -11.20 25.58
CA ASP A 485 -15.61 -11.92 26.74
C ASP A 485 -15.37 -11.12 28.03
N ALA A 486 -15.42 -11.77 29.19
CA ALA A 486 -15.23 -11.11 30.47
C ALA A 486 -13.79 -10.61 30.70
N THR A 487 -12.82 -11.17 29.98
CA THR A 487 -11.39 -11.02 30.21
C THR A 487 -10.65 -10.36 29.06
N ALA A 488 -11.00 -10.67 27.81
CA ALA A 488 -10.31 -10.20 26.61
C ALA A 488 -11.29 -9.73 25.52
N GLY A 489 -10.77 -8.99 24.53
CA GLY A 489 -11.52 -8.61 23.34
C GLY A 489 -10.65 -7.90 22.31
N SER A 490 -11.07 -7.93 21.05
CA SER A 490 -10.35 -7.26 19.95
C SER A 490 -11.33 -6.71 18.93
N PHE A 491 -10.96 -5.59 18.30
CA PHE A 491 -11.63 -5.13 17.09
C PHE A 491 -11.08 -5.86 15.87
N SER A 492 -11.98 -6.33 14.99
CA SER A 492 -11.58 -6.93 13.71
C SER A 492 -10.95 -5.90 12.78
N ARG A 493 -10.37 -6.31 11.64
CA ARG A 493 -10.20 -5.41 10.49
C ARG A 493 -11.50 -4.73 10.12
N ARG A 494 -11.36 -3.56 9.50
CA ARG A 494 -12.45 -2.85 8.86
C ARG A 494 -12.64 -3.38 7.44
N VAL A 495 -13.80 -3.97 7.15
CA VAL A 495 -14.17 -4.33 5.78
C VAL A 495 -14.88 -3.17 5.10
N ALA A 496 -14.73 -3.07 3.78
CA ALA A 496 -15.36 -2.02 2.97
C ALA A 496 -16.14 -2.62 1.80
N THR A 497 -17.27 -2.02 1.46
CA THR A 497 -18.06 -2.40 0.28
C THR A 497 -18.56 -1.14 -0.41
N THR A 498 -18.15 -0.93 -1.66
CA THR A 498 -18.67 0.15 -2.50
C THR A 498 -20.02 -0.25 -3.10
N LEU A 499 -21.01 0.61 -2.93
CA LEU A 499 -22.37 0.39 -3.37
C LEU A 499 -22.55 0.73 -4.86
N ARG A 500 -23.37 -0.04 -5.57
CA ARG A 500 -23.52 0.03 -7.05
C ARG A 500 -24.95 -0.08 -7.53
#